data_AF-A0A3M0CEY9-F1
#
_entry.id   AF-A0A3M0CEY9-F1
#
_cell.length_a   1.000
_cell.length_b   1.000
_cell.length_c   1.000
_cell.angle_alpha   90.00
_cell.angle_beta   90.00
_cell.angle_gamma   90.00
#
_symmetry.space_group_name_H-M   'P 1'
#
loop_
_entity.id
_entity.type
_entity.pdbx_description
1 polymer ?
#
loop_
_entity_poly.entity_id
_entity_poly.type
_entity_poly.pdbx_seq_one_letter_code
_entity_poly.pdbx_strand_id
1 'polypeptide(L)'
;MLIVAAILTVAVGLMHSVLGGRYLIAPILKMDGLPVILGSRSRTRLTLKAGWHAASLTWWGLAGVLVHMQVVPGGTDAAFLTMVSAVFGLAGLAALILSRGTHLSWVFFLPVALITGYSAVLS
;
A
#
# COMPACT_ATOMS: atom_id res chain seq x y z
N MET A 1 17.49 8.68 -1.18
CA MET A 1 16.48 8.23 -2.17
C MET A 1 15.19 7.74 -1.52
N LEU A 2 15.22 7.31 -0.26
CA LEU A 2 14.05 6.75 0.42
C LEU A 2 12.89 7.75 0.61
N ILE A 3 13.14 9.06 0.59
CA ILE A 3 12.08 10.08 0.58
C ILE A 3 11.16 9.93 -0.64
N VAL A 4 11.72 9.64 -1.82
CA VAL A 4 10.91 9.43 -3.03
C VAL A 4 10.05 8.18 -2.87
N ALA A 5 10.63 7.08 -2.37
CA ALA A 5 9.87 5.88 -2.05
C ALA A 5 8.77 6.13 -0.99
N ALA A 6 9.04 6.95 0.02
CA ALA A 6 8.07 7.34 1.03
C ALA A 6 6.90 8.14 0.42
N ILE A 7 7.19 9.14 -0.43
CA ILE A 7 6.15 9.93 -1.14
C ILE A 7 5.27 9.02 -2.00
N LEU A 8 5.88 8.11 -2.78
CA LEU A 8 5.15 7.16 -3.59
C LEU A 8 4.28 6.23 -2.73
N THR A 9 4.79 5.79 -1.60
CA THR A 9 4.06 4.94 -0.65
C THR A 9 2.87 5.69 -0.02
N VAL A 10 3.03 6.98 0.27
CA VAL A 10 1.91 7.85 0.69
C VAL A 10 0.86 7.96 -0.41
N ALA A 11 1.29 8.18 -1.65
CA ALA A 11 0.41 8.27 -2.81
C ALA A 11 -0.39 6.97 -3.02
N VAL A 12 0.22 5.79 -2.84
CA VAL A 12 -0.49 4.49 -2.86
C VAL A 12 -1.61 4.47 -1.83
N GLY A 13 -1.31 4.81 -0.57
CA GLY A 13 -2.32 4.85 0.49
C GLY A 13 -3.47 5.82 0.17
N LEU A 14 -3.15 7.00 -0.37
CA LEU A 14 -4.15 7.97 -0.79
C LEU A 14 -5.03 7.43 -1.92
N MET A 15 -4.43 6.86 -2.98
CA MET A 15 -5.15 6.29 -4.11
C MET A 15 -6.05 5.13 -3.68
N HIS A 16 -5.57 4.26 -2.80
CA HIS A 16 -6.35 3.16 -2.26
C HIS A 16 -7.55 3.65 -1.46
N SER A 17 -7.34 4.50 -0.44
CA SER A 17 -8.42 4.96 0.44
C SER A 17 -9.39 5.92 -0.23
N VAL A 18 -8.91 6.87 -1.04
CA VAL A 18 -9.76 7.92 -1.62
C VAL A 18 -10.45 7.43 -2.89
N LEU A 19 -9.69 7.05 -3.90
CA LEU A 19 -10.27 6.67 -5.19
C LEU A 19 -11.01 5.34 -5.04
N GLY A 20 -10.38 4.31 -4.48
CA GLY A 20 -11.07 3.04 -4.29
C GLY A 20 -12.18 3.11 -3.23
N GLY A 21 -12.08 3.99 -2.24
CA GLY A 21 -13.17 4.31 -1.33
C GLY A 21 -14.41 4.84 -2.08
N ARG A 22 -14.19 5.80 -2.99
CA ARG A 22 -15.26 6.45 -3.78
C ARG A 22 -15.84 5.54 -4.86
N TYR A 23 -14.98 4.83 -5.60
CA TYR A 23 -15.37 4.11 -6.81
C TYR A 23 -15.63 2.62 -6.60
N LEU A 24 -15.14 2.00 -5.52
CA LEU A 24 -15.34 0.58 -5.23
C LEU A 24 -16.14 0.37 -3.93
N ILE A 25 -15.65 0.89 -2.80
CA ILE A 25 -16.26 0.61 -1.49
C ILE A 25 -17.61 1.29 -1.31
N ALA A 26 -17.73 2.59 -1.60
CA ALA A 26 -18.99 3.30 -1.41
C ALA A 26 -20.16 2.69 -2.20
N PRO A 27 -20.00 2.27 -3.47
CA PRO A 27 -21.01 1.48 -4.18
C PRO A 27 -21.36 0.16 -3.48
N ILE A 28 -20.36 -0.66 -3.11
CA ILE A 28 -20.59 -1.96 -2.44
C ILE A 28 -21.40 -1.78 -1.15
N LEU A 29 -21.09 -0.75 -0.35
CA LEU A 29 -21.77 -0.50 0.92
C LEU A 29 -23.23 -0.07 0.79
N LYS A 30 -23.62 0.40 -0.41
CA LYS A 30 -24.99 0.79 -0.77
C LYS A 30 -25.78 -0.33 -1.43
N MET A 31 -25.13 -1.44 -1.82
CA MET A 31 -25.84 -2.58 -2.42
C MET A 31 -26.79 -3.22 -1.40
N ASP A 32 -27.97 -3.60 -1.88
CA ASP A 32 -28.85 -4.51 -1.17
C ASP A 32 -28.17 -5.89 -1.06
N GLY A 33 -28.54 -6.68 -0.05
CA GLY A 33 -28.00 -8.04 0.08
C GLY A 33 -26.64 -8.15 0.76
N LEU A 34 -26.04 -7.06 1.29
CA LEU A 34 -24.84 -7.15 2.15
C LEU A 34 -24.98 -8.24 3.23
N PRO A 35 -24.02 -9.18 3.36
CA PRO A 35 -24.14 -10.29 4.30
C PRO A 35 -24.25 -9.80 5.74
N VAL A 36 -24.81 -10.62 6.61
CA VAL A 36 -24.86 -10.34 8.06
C VAL A 36 -23.61 -10.95 8.70
N ILE A 37 -22.52 -10.18 8.71
CA ILE A 37 -21.28 -10.54 9.41
C ILE A 37 -21.32 -9.94 10.82
N LEU A 38 -20.88 -10.74 11.80
CA LEU A 38 -20.87 -10.37 13.22
C LEU A 38 -22.26 -9.93 13.75
N GLY A 39 -23.34 -10.48 13.21
CA GLY A 39 -24.71 -10.28 13.70
C GLY A 39 -25.42 -9.01 13.22
N SER A 40 -24.79 -8.15 12.40
CA SER A 40 -25.53 -7.07 11.73
C SER A 40 -24.89 -6.59 10.43
N ARG A 41 -25.71 -6.08 9.50
CA ARG A 41 -25.22 -5.43 8.27
C ARG A 41 -24.41 -4.16 8.57
N SER A 42 -24.70 -3.49 9.70
CA SER A 42 -23.91 -2.33 10.14
C SER A 42 -22.47 -2.73 10.49
N ARG A 43 -22.29 -3.83 11.24
CA ARG A 43 -20.95 -4.36 11.54
C ARG A 43 -20.22 -4.82 10.28
N THR A 44 -20.93 -5.40 9.33
CA THR A 44 -20.36 -5.75 8.01
C THR A 44 -19.81 -4.53 7.29
N ARG A 45 -20.58 -3.43 7.25
CA ARG A 45 -20.11 -2.16 6.65
C ARG A 45 -18.88 -1.61 7.37
N LEU A 46 -18.86 -1.70 8.70
CA LEU A 46 -17.70 -1.28 9.49
C LEU A 46 -16.46 -2.12 9.16
N THR A 47 -16.57 -3.45 9.15
CA THR A 47 -15.47 -4.36 8.83
C THR A 47 -14.91 -4.09 7.43
N LEU A 48 -15.78 -3.88 6.43
CA LEU A 48 -15.36 -3.55 5.07
C LEU A 48 -14.57 -2.23 5.02
N LYS A 49 -15.08 -1.17 5.68
CA LYS A 49 -14.37 0.12 5.74
C LYS A 49 -13.04 0.00 6.49
N ALA A 50 -13.03 -0.70 7.63
CA ALA A 50 -11.84 -0.88 8.44
C ALA A 50 -10.75 -1.63 7.68
N GLY A 51 -11.09 -2.76 7.04
CA GLY A 51 -10.16 -3.52 6.22
C GLY A 51 -9.63 -2.71 5.03
N TRP A 52 -10.50 -1.90 4.40
CA TRP A 52 -10.10 -1.02 3.30
C TRP A 52 -9.08 0.04 3.75
N HIS A 53 -9.36 0.75 4.84
CA HIS A 53 -8.46 1.83 5.30
C HIS A 53 -7.20 1.31 6.00
N ALA A 54 -7.23 0.11 6.59
CA ALA A 54 -6.08 -0.48 7.26
C ALA A 54 -4.87 -0.61 6.33
N ALA A 55 -5.08 -1.02 5.07
CA ALA A 55 -3.99 -1.11 4.09
C ALA A 55 -3.31 0.25 3.86
N SER A 56 -4.09 1.33 3.77
CA SER A 56 -3.54 2.69 3.61
C SER A 56 -2.76 3.15 4.84
N LEU A 57 -3.26 2.84 6.03
CA LEU A 57 -2.55 3.11 7.28
C LEU A 57 -1.21 2.38 7.35
N THR A 58 -1.17 1.11 6.93
CA THR A 58 0.08 0.34 6.83
C THR A 58 1.07 0.99 5.86
N TRP A 59 0.61 1.44 4.69
CA TRP A 59 1.46 2.15 3.73
C TRP A 59 2.02 3.45 4.31
N TRP A 60 1.19 4.25 4.98
CA TRP A 60 1.66 5.49 5.60
C TRP A 60 2.62 5.27 6.76
N GLY A 61 2.39 4.23 7.58
CA GLY A 61 3.35 3.81 8.60
C GLY A 61 4.71 3.46 7.99
N LEU A 62 4.72 2.66 6.91
CA LEU A 62 5.95 2.30 6.21
C LEU A 62 6.64 3.53 5.57
N ALA A 63 5.88 4.48 5.04
CA ALA A 63 6.45 5.73 4.54
C ALA A 63 7.17 6.50 5.67
N GLY A 64 6.59 6.53 6.88
CA GLY A 64 7.23 7.11 8.06
C GLY A 64 8.54 6.40 8.42
N VAL A 65 8.57 5.06 8.35
CA VAL A 65 9.81 4.28 8.56
C VAL A 65 10.87 4.64 7.50
N LEU A 66 10.50 4.71 6.22
CA LEU A 66 11.43 5.09 5.15
C LEU A 66 12.00 6.51 5.32
N VAL A 67 11.19 7.45 5.81
CA VAL A 67 11.68 8.79 6.17
C VAL A 67 12.67 8.72 7.34
N HIS A 68 12.31 7.99 8.41
CA HIS A 68 13.16 7.82 9.58
C HIS A 68 14.54 7.25 9.21
N MET A 69 14.58 6.15 8.44
CA MET A 69 15.82 5.51 8.01
C MET A 69 16.72 6.42 7.18
N GLN A 70 16.14 7.40 6.47
CA GLN A 70 16.88 8.34 5.64
C GLN A 70 17.48 9.51 6.42
N VAL A 71 16.82 9.94 7.50
CA VAL A 71 17.22 11.13 8.26
C VAL A 71 18.07 10.79 9.48
N VAL A 72 17.94 9.57 10.02
CA VAL A 72 18.73 9.12 11.17
C VAL A 72 20.06 8.51 10.69
N PRO A 73 21.22 9.06 11.11
CA PRO A 73 22.52 8.47 10.78
C PRO A 73 22.62 7.02 11.26
N GLY A 74 23.11 6.13 10.40
CA GLY A 74 23.17 4.69 10.70
C GLY A 74 21.81 3.99 10.77
N GLY A 75 20.70 4.69 10.49
CA GLY A 75 19.34 4.14 10.52
C GLY A 75 18.98 3.31 9.28
N THR A 76 19.93 3.10 8.35
CA THR A 76 19.68 2.31 7.14
C THR A 76 20.02 0.84 7.40
N ASP A 77 19.05 -0.05 7.15
CA ASP A 77 19.17 -1.50 7.33
C ASP A 77 18.91 -2.17 5.97
N ALA A 78 19.94 -2.82 5.43
CA ALA A 78 19.89 -3.46 4.11
C ALA A 78 18.88 -4.62 4.06
N ALA A 79 18.75 -5.39 5.14
CA ALA A 79 17.82 -6.52 5.20
C ALA A 79 16.38 -6.01 5.20
N PHE A 80 16.08 -4.96 5.99
CA PHE A 80 14.76 -4.33 5.98
C PHE A 80 14.41 -3.77 4.60
N LEU A 81 15.30 -3.02 3.97
CA LEU A 81 15.07 -2.45 2.64
C LEU A 81 14.90 -3.54 1.56
N THR A 82 15.61 -4.67 1.69
CA THR A 82 15.43 -5.84 0.82
C THR A 82 14.05 -6.47 0.99
N MET A 83 13.56 -6.62 2.22
CA MET A 83 12.20 -7.11 2.47
C MET A 83 11.14 -6.17 1.89
N VAL A 84 11.31 -4.86 2.05
CA VAL A 84 10.42 -3.86 1.44
C VAL A 84 10.47 -3.96 -0.09
N SER A 85 11.66 -4.08 -0.67
CA SER A 85 11.85 -4.27 -2.11
C SER A 85 11.12 -5.51 -2.63
N ALA A 86 11.26 -6.65 -1.94
CA ALA A 86 10.59 -7.89 -2.30
C ALA A 86 9.06 -7.76 -2.25
N VAL A 87 8.50 -7.20 -1.16
CA VAL A 87 7.05 -7.03 -1.02
C VAL A 87 6.48 -6.13 -2.12
N PHE A 88 7.09 -4.97 -2.36
CA PHE A 88 6.64 -4.04 -3.39
C PHE A 88 6.86 -4.59 -4.81
N GLY A 89 7.96 -5.32 -5.02
CA GLY A 89 8.26 -5.98 -6.29
C GLY A 89 7.22 -7.05 -6.63
N LEU A 90 6.93 -7.94 -5.68
CA LEU A 90 5.89 -8.96 -5.84
C LEU A 90 4.51 -8.34 -6.04
N ALA A 91 4.13 -7.33 -5.25
CA ALA A 91 2.85 -6.65 -5.41
C ALA A 91 2.74 -5.91 -6.75
N GLY A 92 3.80 -5.26 -7.20
CA GLY A 92 3.87 -4.55 -8.48
C GLY A 92 3.82 -5.51 -9.67
N LEU A 93 4.58 -6.60 -9.63
CA LEU A 93 4.56 -7.64 -10.65
C LEU A 93 3.19 -8.34 -10.71
N ALA A 94 2.61 -8.67 -9.56
CA ALA A 94 1.27 -9.23 -9.50
C ALA A 94 0.24 -8.26 -10.10
N ALA A 95 0.28 -6.98 -9.71
CA ALA A 95 -0.60 -5.96 -10.29
C ALA A 95 -0.42 -5.85 -11.81
N LEU A 96 0.81 -5.84 -12.33
CA LEU A 96 1.08 -5.74 -13.76
C LEU A 96 0.63 -7.00 -14.52
N ILE A 97 1.04 -8.18 -14.07
CA ILE A 97 0.84 -9.45 -14.80
C ILE A 97 -0.61 -9.91 -14.68
N LEU A 98 -1.15 -9.99 -13.45
CA LEU A 98 -2.48 -10.56 -13.21
C LEU A 98 -3.60 -9.67 -13.75
N SER A 99 -3.40 -8.35 -13.75
CA SER A 99 -4.35 -7.41 -14.34
C SER A 99 -4.10 -7.13 -15.82
N ARG A 100 -3.05 -7.71 -16.42
CA ARG A 100 -2.58 -7.36 -17.78
C ARG A 100 -2.37 -5.85 -17.96
N GLY A 101 -1.81 -5.20 -16.93
CA GLY A 101 -1.51 -3.78 -16.89
C GLY A 101 -2.70 -2.84 -16.62
N THR A 102 -3.93 -3.37 -16.52
CA THR A 102 -5.13 -2.53 -16.32
C THR A 102 -5.22 -1.94 -14.92
N HIS A 103 -4.66 -2.60 -13.91
CA HIS A 103 -4.58 -2.10 -12.55
C HIS A 103 -3.27 -1.32 -12.35
N LEU A 104 -3.34 0.00 -12.49
CA LEU A 104 -2.18 0.91 -12.55
C LEU A 104 -1.35 1.01 -11.25
N SER A 105 -1.65 0.25 -10.19
CA SER A 105 -0.86 0.29 -8.95
C SER A 105 0.60 -0.12 -9.16
N TRP A 106 0.90 -0.90 -10.21
CA TRP A 106 2.27 -1.29 -10.56
C TRP A 106 3.18 -0.08 -10.84
N VAL A 107 2.62 1.04 -11.33
CA VAL A 107 3.34 2.30 -11.58
C VAL A 107 3.89 2.92 -10.30
N PHE A 108 3.29 2.62 -9.14
CA PHE A 108 3.79 3.08 -7.85
C PHE A 108 4.61 2.00 -7.15
N PHE A 109 4.17 0.74 -7.22
CA PHE A 109 4.82 -0.34 -6.49
C PHE A 109 6.21 -0.68 -7.02
N LEU A 110 6.38 -0.79 -8.34
CA LEU A 110 7.69 -1.15 -8.90
C LEU A 110 8.77 -0.10 -8.65
N PRO A 111 8.51 1.22 -8.80
CA PRO A 111 9.51 2.23 -8.45
C PRO A 111 9.90 2.21 -6.96
N VAL A 112 8.96 1.99 -6.04
CA VAL A 112 9.31 1.83 -4.61
C VAL A 112 10.26 0.64 -4.44
N ALA A 113 9.96 -0.50 -5.07
CA ALA A 113 10.80 -1.70 -5.00
C ALA A 113 12.22 -1.48 -5.53
N LEU A 114 12.34 -0.79 -6.67
CA LEU A 114 13.63 -0.45 -7.28
C LEU A 114 14.42 0.50 -6.40
N ILE A 115 13.78 1.54 -5.85
CA ILE A 115 14.44 2.53 -4.99
C ILE A 115 14.93 1.88 -3.70
N THR A 116 14.10 1.08 -3.02
CA THR A 116 14.51 0.44 -1.76
C THR A 116 15.55 -0.64 -1.99
N GLY A 117 15.43 -1.42 -3.08
CA GLY A 117 16.41 -2.44 -3.46
C GLY A 117 17.77 -1.83 -3.82
N TYR A 118 17.79 -0.76 -4.61
CA TYR A 118 19.02 0.00 -4.89
C TYR A 118 19.64 0.57 -3.61
N SER A 119 18.81 1.14 -2.73
CA SER A 119 19.30 1.69 -1.46
C SER A 119 19.89 0.59 -0.56
N ALA A 120 19.31 -0.61 -0.55
CA ALA A 120 19.82 -1.74 0.21
C ALA A 120 21.22 -2.18 -0.24
N VAL A 121 21.50 -2.18 -1.54
CA VAL A 121 22.81 -2.55 -2.10
C VAL A 121 23.91 -1.55 -1.75
N LEU A 122 23.54 -0.30 -1.50
CA LEU A 122 24.48 0.79 -1.15
C LEU A 122 24.63 1.04 0.37
N SER A 123 23.89 0.31 1.19
CA SER A 123 23.88 0.47 2.66
C SER A 123 25.04 -0.26 3.32
#